data_AF-A0A6L9YZ68-F1
#
_entry.id   AF-A0A6L9YZ68-F1
#
_cell.length_a   1.000
_cell.length_b   1.000
_cell.length_c   1.000
_cell.angle_alpha   90.00
_cell.angle_beta   90.00
_cell.angle_gamma   90.00
#
_symmetry.space_group_name_H-M   'P 1'
#
loop_
_entity.id
_entity.type
_entity.pdbx_description
1 polymer ?
#
loop_
_entity_poly.entity_id
_entity_poly.type
_entity_poly.pdbx_seq_one_letter_code
_entity_poly.pdbx_strand_id
1 'polypeptide(L)'
;MLWVVVIVFLSSLTTTCGFLPAITAEQRTFINLSLDFLGEYQLPQTQFNNTVVGGLSGLAYDRERDRFLAVSDDRSRLAPARFYTLKLTFNPTDTGNIGIENVEVEDVTFLKDKNGETFVRGTLDPEGIAWSGKDSVFISSEGATNQGIAPFIRQFDIATGQQLQNLKIPQRYLPNDTDLETVSNGIQDNLGFEALTLEPIGLAAASGQESFRLFSATEYSLHQDQPEAETEQAAGIRWLHYLIGDVTAPMLVSEHLYLLDQDPPNTIAQGLTELLAVDTAGHFLSLERTYGLFGFSAKLYQVVTGGATDTT
;
A
#
# COMPACT_ATOMS: atom_id res chain seq x y z
N MET A 1 -13.51 -90.89 -2.03
CA MET A 1 -12.13 -90.57 -1.60
C MET A 1 -11.43 -89.94 -2.80
N LEU A 2 -10.73 -88.81 -2.68
CA LEU A 2 -10.21 -88.13 -1.49
C LEU A 2 -10.31 -86.60 -1.67
N TRP A 3 -10.44 -85.84 -0.58
CA TRP A 3 -10.40 -84.37 -0.57
C TRP A 3 -8.96 -83.84 -0.54
N VAL A 4 -8.70 -82.68 -1.16
CA VAL A 4 -7.68 -81.69 -0.73
C VAL A 4 -8.24 -80.27 -0.94
N VAL A 5 -7.92 -79.35 -0.03
CA VAL A 5 -8.49 -77.99 0.14
C VAL A 5 -7.44 -76.89 -0.14
N VAL A 6 -7.87 -75.61 -0.10
CA VAL A 6 -7.13 -74.31 -0.04
C VAL A 6 -6.35 -73.88 -1.31
N ILE A 7 -6.08 -72.59 -1.64
CA ILE A 7 -6.18 -71.29 -0.90
C ILE A 7 -7.03 -70.24 -1.68
N VAL A 8 -7.54 -69.22 -0.98
CA VAL A 8 -8.18 -67.96 -1.44
C VAL A 8 -7.29 -67.11 -2.37
N PHE A 9 -7.89 -66.36 -3.32
CA PHE A 9 -7.35 -65.05 -3.73
C PHE A 9 -8.45 -63.99 -3.92
N LEU A 10 -8.43 -62.97 -3.06
CA LEU A 10 -9.30 -61.80 -3.11
C LEU A 10 -8.63 -60.73 -3.98
N SER A 11 -8.92 -60.71 -5.28
CA SER A 11 -8.21 -59.84 -6.23
C SER A 11 -8.72 -58.39 -6.25
N SER A 12 -8.01 -57.53 -5.53
CA SER A 12 -7.70 -56.13 -5.90
C SER A 12 -8.85 -55.18 -6.28
N LEU A 13 -9.43 -54.53 -5.26
CA LEU A 13 -10.07 -53.20 -5.38
C LEU A 13 -9.02 -52.08 -5.18
N THR A 14 -8.01 -52.02 -6.06
CA THR A 14 -6.97 -50.99 -6.00
C THR A 14 -6.40 -50.69 -7.39
N THR A 15 -6.81 -49.57 -8.00
CA THR A 15 -5.96 -48.59 -8.75
C THR A 15 -6.80 -47.61 -9.58
N THR A 16 -7.22 -46.51 -8.95
CA THR A 16 -7.23 -45.20 -9.64
C THR A 16 -6.62 -44.16 -8.70
N CYS A 17 -5.33 -44.34 -8.40
CA CYS A 17 -4.51 -43.20 -8.02
C CYS A 17 -4.34 -42.36 -9.29
N GLY A 18 -5.31 -41.47 -9.54
CA GLY A 18 -5.25 -40.56 -10.67
C GLY A 18 -4.00 -39.68 -10.52
N PHE A 19 -3.27 -39.50 -11.62
CA PHE A 19 -2.18 -38.52 -11.65
C PHE A 19 -2.76 -37.14 -11.34
N LEU A 20 -2.55 -36.67 -10.10
CA LEU A 20 -2.75 -35.25 -9.80
C LEU A 20 -1.75 -34.48 -10.67
N PRO A 21 -2.18 -33.44 -11.40
CA PRO A 21 -1.25 -32.63 -12.18
C PRO A 21 -0.18 -32.07 -11.24
N ALA A 22 1.07 -32.05 -11.72
CA ALA A 22 2.19 -31.50 -10.96
C ALA A 22 2.08 -29.97 -10.94
N ILE A 23 1.32 -29.44 -9.98
CA ILE A 23 1.19 -27.99 -9.75
C ILE A 23 2.54 -27.45 -9.27
N THR A 24 3.06 -26.40 -9.90
CA THR A 24 4.34 -25.78 -9.50
C THR A 24 4.24 -25.14 -8.10
N ALA A 25 5.37 -24.68 -7.55
CA ALA A 25 5.32 -23.86 -6.33
C ALA A 25 4.64 -22.51 -6.62
N GLU A 26 5.07 -21.85 -7.69
CA GLU A 26 4.48 -20.62 -8.25
C GLU A 26 2.95 -20.70 -8.37
N GLN A 27 2.40 -21.74 -9.01
CA GLN A 27 0.94 -21.94 -9.16
C GLN A 27 0.18 -22.23 -7.86
N ARG A 28 0.88 -22.49 -6.74
CA ARG A 28 0.31 -22.60 -5.40
C ARG A 28 0.46 -21.33 -4.57
N THR A 29 1.35 -20.44 -4.99
CA THR A 29 1.72 -19.21 -4.30
C THR A 29 1.03 -18.00 -4.90
N PHE A 30 0.91 -17.93 -6.23
CA PHE A 30 0.34 -16.80 -6.94
C PHE A 30 -1.04 -17.15 -7.52
N ILE A 31 -2.00 -16.23 -7.38
CA ILE A 31 -3.32 -16.33 -8.02
C ILE A 31 -3.23 -15.91 -9.49
N ASN A 32 -4.01 -16.55 -10.36
CA ASN A 32 -4.11 -16.16 -11.77
C ASN A 32 -4.83 -14.81 -11.90
N LEU A 33 -4.05 -13.74 -11.98
CA LEU A 33 -4.50 -12.35 -12.02
C LEU A 33 -4.17 -11.73 -13.39
N SER A 34 -5.14 -11.07 -14.00
CA SER A 34 -4.95 -10.25 -15.20
C SER A 34 -5.28 -8.80 -14.89
N LEU A 35 -4.60 -7.88 -15.59
CA LEU A 35 -4.77 -6.44 -15.42
C LEU A 35 -5.08 -5.81 -16.76
N ASP A 36 -6.22 -5.13 -16.86
CA ASP A 36 -6.64 -4.39 -18.04
C ASP A 36 -6.39 -2.90 -17.80
N PHE A 37 -5.53 -2.30 -18.62
CA PHE A 37 -5.32 -0.86 -18.61
C PHE A 37 -6.53 -0.15 -19.22
N LEU A 38 -7.37 0.46 -18.37
CA LEU A 38 -8.58 1.16 -18.79
C LEU A 38 -8.25 2.50 -19.47
N GLY A 39 -7.25 3.23 -18.98
CA GLY A 39 -6.83 4.50 -19.56
C GLY A 39 -6.08 5.40 -18.58
N GLU A 40 -5.69 6.56 -19.09
CA GLU A 40 -5.08 7.66 -18.35
C GLU A 40 -6.01 8.89 -18.44
N TYR A 41 -6.14 9.64 -17.35
CA TYR A 41 -6.82 10.93 -17.35
C TYR A 41 -5.97 11.97 -16.63
N GLN A 42 -5.56 13.01 -17.34
CA GLN A 42 -4.83 14.13 -16.76
C GLN A 42 -5.80 15.23 -16.33
N LEU A 43 -5.93 15.44 -15.02
CA LEU A 43 -6.69 16.57 -14.47
C LEU A 43 -6.11 17.90 -14.99
N PRO A 44 -6.94 18.82 -15.50
CA PRO A 44 -6.48 20.16 -15.86
C PRO A 44 -6.06 20.93 -14.62
N GLN A 45 -5.10 21.86 -14.77
CA GLN A 45 -4.74 22.79 -13.69
C GLN A 45 -5.97 23.59 -13.24
N THR A 46 -6.45 23.29 -12.04
CA THR A 46 -7.73 23.81 -11.53
C THR A 46 -7.64 24.12 -10.03
N GLN A 47 -8.68 24.78 -9.53
CA GLN A 47 -8.87 25.01 -8.11
C GLN A 47 -10.25 24.52 -7.67
N PHE A 48 -10.31 24.00 -6.45
CA PHE A 48 -11.55 23.56 -5.82
C PHE A 48 -11.60 24.10 -4.39
N ASN A 49 -12.70 24.76 -3.98
CA ASN A 49 -12.88 25.40 -2.67
C ASN A 49 -11.64 26.21 -2.18
N ASN A 50 -11.08 27.04 -3.07
CA ASN A 50 -9.86 27.86 -2.84
C ASN A 50 -8.56 27.07 -2.59
N THR A 51 -8.50 25.80 -2.98
CA THR A 51 -7.30 24.96 -2.96
C THR A 51 -6.84 24.65 -4.38
N VAL A 52 -5.53 24.57 -4.62
CA VAL A 52 -4.99 24.08 -5.89
C VAL A 52 -5.08 22.55 -5.89
N VAL A 53 -5.78 22.00 -6.88
CA VAL A 53 -5.87 20.55 -7.10
C VAL A 53 -4.60 20.10 -7.81
N GLY A 54 -3.83 19.22 -7.17
CA GLY A 54 -2.53 18.78 -7.65
C GLY A 54 -1.71 18.16 -6.52
N GLY A 55 -0.51 17.66 -6.86
CA GLY A 55 0.31 16.92 -5.91
C GLY A 55 -0.38 15.64 -5.41
N LEU A 56 -1.10 14.94 -6.30
CA LEU A 56 -1.90 13.78 -5.91
C LEU A 56 -0.98 12.55 -5.86
N SER A 57 -0.73 12.05 -4.66
CA SER A 57 0.24 11.01 -4.35
C SER A 57 -0.40 9.62 -4.24
N GLY A 58 -1.45 9.48 -3.42
CA GLY A 58 -2.16 8.22 -3.19
C GLY A 58 -3.64 8.28 -3.53
N LEU A 59 -4.25 7.11 -3.80
CA LEU A 59 -5.65 6.99 -4.24
C LEU A 59 -6.39 5.81 -3.57
N ALA A 60 -7.43 6.10 -2.78
CA ALA A 60 -8.34 5.11 -2.23
C ALA A 60 -9.68 5.06 -2.99
N TYR A 61 -10.39 3.93 -2.93
CA TYR A 61 -11.76 3.79 -3.43
C TYR A 61 -12.76 3.56 -2.28
N ASP A 62 -13.60 4.55 -2.01
CA ASP A 62 -14.78 4.42 -1.14
C ASP A 62 -15.87 3.68 -1.91
N ARG A 63 -16.06 2.40 -1.55
CA ARG A 63 -17.02 1.49 -2.18
C ARG A 63 -18.46 1.73 -1.74
N GLU A 64 -18.71 2.41 -0.62
CA GLU A 64 -20.06 2.75 -0.16
C GLU A 64 -20.64 3.93 -0.95
N ARG A 65 -19.78 4.92 -1.25
CA ARG A 65 -20.16 6.17 -1.91
C ARG A 65 -19.92 6.13 -3.42
N ASP A 66 -19.22 5.11 -3.92
CA ASP A 66 -18.75 5.00 -5.32
C ASP A 66 -17.97 6.28 -5.70
N ARG A 67 -16.90 6.52 -4.92
CA ARG A 67 -16.01 7.68 -4.99
C ARG A 67 -14.56 7.30 -4.77
N PHE A 68 -13.66 8.03 -5.40
CA PHE A 68 -12.23 7.93 -5.15
C PHE A 68 -11.80 9.05 -4.20
N LEU A 69 -10.81 8.77 -3.34
CA LEU A 69 -10.25 9.72 -2.40
C LEU A 69 -8.77 9.89 -2.73
N ALA A 70 -8.35 11.08 -3.12
CA ALA A 70 -6.97 11.37 -3.53
C ALA A 70 -6.30 12.31 -2.53
N VAL A 71 -5.24 11.85 -1.86
CA VAL A 71 -4.48 12.68 -0.92
C VAL A 71 -3.48 13.57 -1.64
N SER A 72 -3.14 14.71 -1.04
CA SER A 72 -2.16 15.65 -1.59
C SER A 72 -0.85 15.65 -0.80
N ASP A 73 0.27 15.48 -1.50
CA ASP A 73 1.67 15.62 -1.07
C ASP A 73 2.03 17.05 -0.59
N ASP A 74 1.15 18.02 -0.83
CA ASP A 74 1.37 19.40 -0.42
C ASP A 74 1.49 19.46 1.11
N ARG A 75 2.73 19.62 1.56
CA ARG A 75 3.19 19.79 2.95
C ARG A 75 2.61 21.04 3.64
N SER A 76 1.30 21.27 3.58
CA SER A 76 0.61 22.52 3.93
C SER A 76 1.25 23.79 3.33
N ARG A 77 1.88 23.74 2.15
CA ARG A 77 2.62 24.86 1.55
C ARG A 77 1.77 25.73 0.63
N LEU A 78 0.82 25.16 -0.12
CA LEU A 78 -0.06 25.87 -1.06
C LEU A 78 -1.47 26.08 -0.49
N ALA A 79 -2.00 25.08 0.20
CA ALA A 79 -3.21 25.14 1.02
C ALA A 79 -3.05 24.21 2.23
N PRO A 80 -3.95 24.18 3.22
CA PRO A 80 -3.86 23.19 4.30
C PRO A 80 -3.83 21.76 3.74
N ALA A 81 -3.10 20.86 4.40
CA ALA A 81 -3.04 19.45 4.04
C ALA A 81 -4.44 18.83 3.94
N ARG A 82 -4.65 17.99 2.92
CA ARG A 82 -5.99 17.66 2.42
C ARG A 82 -6.01 16.37 1.60
N PHE A 83 -7.21 15.81 1.47
CA PHE A 83 -7.55 14.92 0.37
C PHE A 83 -8.80 15.42 -0.35
N TYR A 84 -8.94 15.03 -1.60
CA TYR A 84 -10.07 15.35 -2.47
C TYR A 84 -10.99 14.14 -2.63
N THR A 85 -12.30 14.38 -2.64
CA THR A 85 -13.28 13.40 -3.09
C THR A 85 -13.50 13.58 -4.58
N LEU A 86 -13.28 12.50 -5.35
CA LEU A 86 -13.33 12.48 -6.80
C LEU A 86 -14.44 11.55 -7.30
N LYS A 87 -15.18 11.99 -8.32
CA LYS A 87 -16.06 11.11 -9.10
C LYS A 87 -15.42 10.80 -10.45
N LEU A 88 -15.12 9.53 -10.67
CA LEU A 88 -14.71 8.99 -11.97
C LEU A 88 -15.94 8.52 -12.75
N THR A 89 -16.04 8.93 -14.01
CA THR A 89 -17.00 8.40 -14.98
C THR A 89 -16.23 7.55 -15.99
N PHE A 90 -16.73 6.33 -16.23
CA PHE A 90 -16.15 5.39 -17.19
C PHE A 90 -17.12 5.17 -18.35
N ASN A 91 -16.62 5.19 -19.59
CA ASN A 91 -17.41 4.93 -20.80
C ASN A 91 -16.64 4.01 -21.77
N PRO A 92 -17.35 3.33 -22.69
CA PRO A 92 -16.70 2.64 -23.80
C PRO A 92 -15.93 3.63 -24.70
N THR A 93 -14.70 3.29 -25.04
CA THR A 93 -13.88 3.96 -26.05
C THR A 93 -14.35 3.58 -27.46
N ASP A 94 -13.85 4.29 -28.48
CA ASP A 94 -14.10 3.97 -29.89
C ASP A 94 -13.67 2.53 -30.30
N THR A 95 -12.80 1.88 -29.51
CA THR A 95 -12.38 0.49 -29.72
C THR A 95 -13.26 -0.53 -28.97
N GLY A 96 -14.26 -0.08 -28.21
CA GLY A 96 -15.16 -0.92 -27.41
C GLY A 96 -14.62 -1.33 -26.03
N ASN A 97 -13.45 -0.83 -25.63
CA ASN A 97 -12.88 -1.06 -24.30
C ASN A 97 -13.44 -0.05 -23.29
N ILE A 98 -13.44 -0.34 -21.99
CA ILE A 98 -13.82 0.67 -20.98
C ILE A 98 -12.63 1.63 -20.76
N GLY A 99 -12.89 2.94 -20.78
CA GLY A 99 -11.91 3.98 -20.43
C GLY A 99 -12.48 5.07 -19.53
N ILE A 100 -11.60 5.95 -19.05
CA ILE A 100 -11.96 7.08 -18.17
C ILE A 100 -12.46 8.24 -19.03
N GLU A 101 -13.72 8.63 -18.88
CA GLU A 101 -14.30 9.78 -19.57
C GLU A 101 -14.03 11.10 -18.83
N ASN A 102 -14.20 11.09 -17.51
CA ASN A 102 -14.10 12.30 -16.70
C ASN A 102 -13.64 11.99 -15.27
N VAL A 103 -12.92 12.95 -14.67
CA VAL A 103 -12.61 13.01 -13.25
C VAL A 103 -13.12 14.34 -12.70
N GLU A 104 -14.21 14.30 -11.94
CA GLU A 104 -14.79 15.47 -11.27
C GLU A 104 -14.29 15.55 -9.83
N VAL A 105 -13.88 16.74 -9.38
CA VAL A 105 -13.58 17.02 -7.97
C VAL A 105 -14.87 17.47 -7.31
N GLU A 106 -15.40 16.66 -6.39
CA GLU A 106 -16.68 16.92 -5.72
C GLU A 106 -16.52 17.55 -4.33
N ASP A 107 -15.44 17.25 -3.60
CA ASP A 107 -15.20 17.80 -2.26
C ASP A 107 -13.70 17.86 -1.90
N VAL A 108 -13.37 18.57 -0.82
CA VAL A 108 -12.03 18.63 -0.21
C VAL A 108 -12.11 18.60 1.31
N THR A 109 -11.48 17.59 1.93
CA THR A 109 -11.40 17.44 3.38
C THR A 109 -10.02 17.87 3.87
N PHE A 110 -9.97 18.87 4.75
CA PHE A 110 -8.73 19.34 5.38
C PHE A 110 -8.34 18.51 6.59
N LEU A 111 -7.11 17.98 6.58
CA LEU A 111 -6.54 17.22 7.68
C LEU A 111 -6.28 18.11 8.89
N LYS A 112 -6.75 17.67 10.05
CA LYS A 112 -6.61 18.34 11.33
C LYS A 112 -5.90 17.46 12.34
N ASP A 113 -5.11 18.09 13.20
CA ASP A 113 -4.45 17.42 14.30
C ASP A 113 -5.44 16.97 15.40
N LYS A 114 -4.94 16.32 16.44
CA LYS A 114 -5.72 15.89 17.62
C LYS A 114 -6.46 17.02 18.38
N ASN A 115 -6.14 18.29 18.11
CA ASN A 115 -6.76 19.46 18.75
C ASN A 115 -7.85 20.08 17.85
N GLY A 116 -8.00 19.62 16.61
CA GLY A 116 -8.92 20.16 15.61
C GLY A 116 -8.34 21.24 14.71
N GLU A 117 -7.05 21.54 14.84
CA GLU A 117 -6.36 22.59 14.08
C GLU A 117 -5.73 22.02 12.80
N THR A 118 -5.69 22.79 11.71
CA THR A 118 -5.02 22.36 10.47
C THR A 118 -3.51 22.30 10.67
N PHE A 119 -2.86 21.30 10.06
CA PHE A 119 -1.40 21.14 10.17
C PHE A 119 -0.63 22.36 9.69
N VAL A 120 0.39 22.75 10.47
CA VAL A 120 1.27 23.89 10.20
C VAL A 120 1.99 23.69 8.86
N ARG A 121 2.24 24.81 8.16
CA ARG A 121 3.00 24.82 6.92
C ARG A 121 4.34 24.10 7.09
N GLY A 122 4.53 23.06 6.29
CA GLY A 122 5.75 22.29 6.18
C GLY A 122 5.90 21.14 7.16
N THR A 123 4.90 20.79 8.01
CA THR A 123 5.11 19.84 9.13
C THR A 123 4.56 18.42 8.90
N LEU A 124 4.32 18.03 7.65
CA LEU A 124 3.89 16.70 7.22
C LEU A 124 4.13 16.54 5.72
N ASP A 125 4.06 15.31 5.23
CA ASP A 125 4.33 14.92 3.85
C ASP A 125 3.43 13.74 3.46
N PRO A 126 2.15 13.97 3.09
CA PRO A 126 1.15 12.90 2.99
C PRO A 126 1.19 12.19 1.63
N GLU A 127 1.37 10.87 1.65
CA GLU A 127 1.56 10.10 0.41
C GLU A 127 0.46 9.08 0.15
N GLY A 128 0.37 8.04 0.98
CA GLY A 128 -0.65 7.01 0.85
C GLY A 128 -1.96 7.40 1.52
N ILE A 129 -3.08 6.96 0.94
CA ILE A 129 -4.42 7.05 1.54
C ILE A 129 -5.16 5.73 1.32
N ALA A 130 -5.81 5.23 2.37
CA ALA A 130 -6.59 4.01 2.29
C ALA A 130 -7.89 4.13 3.10
N TRP A 131 -9.01 3.81 2.46
CA TRP A 131 -10.34 3.90 3.05
C TRP A 131 -10.60 2.76 4.04
N SER A 132 -11.01 3.11 5.26
CA SER A 132 -11.20 2.18 6.39
C SER A 132 -12.42 1.26 6.30
N GLY A 133 -13.20 1.35 5.22
CA GLY A 133 -14.48 0.66 5.09
C GLY A 133 -15.66 1.42 5.68
N LYS A 134 -15.43 2.44 6.52
CA LYS A 134 -16.49 3.26 7.12
C LYS A 134 -15.97 4.58 7.68
N ASP A 135 -16.54 5.69 7.21
CA ASP A 135 -16.46 7.06 7.77
C ASP A 135 -15.06 7.62 8.12
N SER A 136 -13.97 6.94 7.75
CA SER A 136 -12.60 7.36 8.03
C SER A 136 -11.61 6.84 7.00
N VAL A 137 -10.44 7.44 6.95
CA VAL A 137 -9.31 7.05 6.10
C VAL A 137 -8.05 6.90 6.94
N PHE A 138 -7.18 5.98 6.56
CA PHE A 138 -5.78 5.99 6.99
C PHE A 138 -4.98 6.80 5.98
N ILE A 139 -4.02 7.59 6.46
CA ILE A 139 -3.07 8.34 5.66
C ILE A 139 -1.67 8.08 6.20
N SER A 140 -0.75 7.73 5.31
CA SER A 140 0.68 7.62 5.59
C SER A 140 1.36 8.95 5.30
N SER A 141 2.49 9.17 5.96
CA SER A 141 3.36 10.29 5.68
C SER A 141 4.80 9.88 5.86
N GLU A 142 5.63 10.25 4.89
CA GLU A 142 7.07 10.05 4.94
C GLU A 142 7.75 10.84 6.05
N GLY A 143 7.14 11.97 6.40
CA GLY A 143 7.79 13.01 7.17
C GLY A 143 8.81 13.76 6.32
N ALA A 144 9.77 14.39 6.99
CA ALA A 144 10.91 15.01 6.35
C ALA A 144 12.00 15.07 7.41
N THR A 145 12.82 14.02 7.47
CA THR A 145 13.80 13.81 8.54
C THR A 145 14.87 14.89 8.54
N ASN A 146 15.24 15.45 7.39
CA ASN A 146 16.12 16.64 7.27
C ASN A 146 15.50 17.94 7.80
N GLN A 147 14.22 17.92 8.18
CA GLN A 147 13.51 19.03 8.81
C GLN A 147 13.01 18.66 10.23
N GLY A 148 13.44 17.50 10.76
CA GLY A 148 13.01 16.99 12.07
C GLY A 148 11.54 16.53 12.12
N ILE A 149 10.92 16.31 10.97
CA ILE A 149 9.50 15.94 10.86
C ILE A 149 9.40 14.43 10.80
N ALA A 150 8.79 13.84 11.84
CA ALA A 150 8.65 12.40 11.94
C ALA A 150 7.61 11.85 10.95
N PRO A 151 7.85 10.65 10.38
CA PRO A 151 6.85 9.89 9.63
C PRO A 151 5.62 9.57 10.48
N PHE A 152 4.48 9.31 9.85
CA PHE A 152 3.30 8.79 10.55
C PHE A 152 2.45 7.85 9.70
N ILE A 153 1.63 7.03 10.36
CA ILE A 153 0.42 6.46 9.77
C ILE A 153 -0.72 6.81 10.74
N ARG A 154 -1.74 7.53 10.25
CA ARG A 154 -2.80 8.12 11.09
C ARG A 154 -4.17 7.87 10.49
N GLN A 155 -5.15 7.70 11.35
CA GLN A 155 -6.56 7.62 10.97
C GLN A 155 -7.21 9.00 11.11
N PHE A 156 -7.98 9.40 10.12
CA PHE A 156 -8.73 10.65 10.06
C PHE A 156 -10.20 10.39 9.73
N ASP A 157 -11.11 11.10 10.39
CA ASP A 157 -12.54 11.13 10.05
C ASP A 157 -12.74 11.72 8.65
N ILE A 158 -13.52 11.04 7.80
CA ILE A 158 -13.61 11.37 6.37
C ILE A 158 -14.33 12.70 6.10
N ALA A 159 -15.28 13.07 6.96
CA ALA A 159 -16.17 14.22 6.77
C ALA A 159 -15.62 15.49 7.42
N THR A 160 -14.86 15.35 8.52
CA THR A 160 -14.35 16.47 9.30
C THR A 160 -12.84 16.66 9.18
N GLY A 161 -12.11 15.64 8.72
CA GLY A 161 -10.66 15.59 8.67
C GLY A 161 -9.99 15.49 10.05
N GLN A 162 -10.76 15.26 11.11
CA GLN A 162 -10.26 15.15 12.48
C GLN A 162 -9.38 13.90 12.63
N GLN A 163 -8.14 14.06 13.09
CA GLN A 163 -7.32 12.91 13.51
C GLN A 163 -8.03 12.12 14.62
N LEU A 164 -8.27 10.84 14.36
CA LEU A 164 -8.87 9.88 15.29
C LEU A 164 -7.80 9.07 16.03
N GLN A 165 -6.78 8.60 15.30
CA GLN A 165 -5.76 7.69 15.83
C GLN A 165 -4.40 7.90 15.15
N ASN A 166 -3.33 7.47 15.83
CA ASN A 166 -1.96 7.44 15.29
C ASN A 166 -1.38 6.05 15.56
N LEU A 167 -0.96 5.33 14.52
CA LEU A 167 -0.35 4.01 14.67
C LEU A 167 1.07 4.14 15.25
N LYS A 168 1.48 3.13 16.03
CA LYS A 168 2.81 3.12 16.62
C LYS A 168 3.84 2.64 15.61
N ILE A 169 4.65 3.56 15.11
CA ILE A 169 5.83 3.25 14.29
C ILE A 169 6.95 2.68 15.18
N PRO A 170 7.66 1.60 14.77
CA PRO A 170 8.82 1.08 15.50
C PRO A 170 9.98 2.09 15.53
N GLN A 171 10.72 2.14 16.65
CA GLN A 171 11.82 3.09 16.84
C GLN A 171 12.87 3.06 15.72
N ARG A 172 13.11 1.90 15.10
CA ARG A 172 14.05 1.72 13.98
C ARG A 172 13.71 2.49 12.69
N TYR A 173 12.49 3.01 12.54
CA TYR A 173 12.09 3.90 11.44
C TYR A 173 12.31 5.38 11.76
N LEU A 174 12.53 5.71 13.03
CA LEU A 174 12.72 7.09 13.47
C LEU A 174 14.22 7.40 13.51
N PRO A 175 14.65 8.62 13.12
CA PRO A 175 16.03 9.03 13.30
C PRO A 175 16.40 8.97 14.78
N ASN A 176 17.49 8.25 15.10
CA ASN A 176 18.01 8.13 16.47
C ASN A 176 18.86 9.34 16.89
N ASP A 177 19.26 10.18 15.93
CA ASP A 177 20.12 11.34 16.14
C ASP A 177 19.36 12.63 15.80
N THR A 178 19.69 13.71 16.50
CA THR A 178 19.19 15.06 16.19
C THR A 178 20.14 15.83 15.27
N ASP A 179 21.35 15.31 15.08
CA ASP A 179 22.28 15.83 14.07
C ASP A 179 21.96 15.22 12.69
N LEU A 180 21.61 16.09 11.76
CA LEU A 180 21.19 15.71 10.41
C LEU A 180 22.38 15.28 9.54
N GLU A 181 23.62 15.59 9.94
CA GLU A 181 24.82 15.21 9.21
C GLU A 181 25.28 13.77 9.53
N THR A 182 24.71 13.10 10.55
CA THR A 182 25.12 11.76 11.03
C THR A 182 23.99 10.73 11.06
N VAL A 183 22.85 10.98 10.39
CA VAL A 183 21.71 10.05 10.35
C VAL A 183 22.11 8.72 9.74
N SER A 184 22.22 7.71 10.60
CA SER A 184 22.64 6.33 10.29
C SER A 184 21.53 5.31 10.53
N ASN A 185 20.35 5.77 10.98
CA ASN A 185 19.22 4.94 11.35
C ASN A 185 17.91 5.66 11.02
N GLY A 186 16.88 4.91 10.64
CA GLY A 186 15.54 5.43 10.37
C GLY A 186 15.24 5.62 8.89
N ILE A 187 14.05 6.17 8.62
CA ILE A 187 13.60 6.58 7.29
C ILE A 187 14.54 7.65 6.71
N GLN A 188 14.83 7.52 5.41
CA GLN A 188 15.56 8.53 4.65
C GLN A 188 14.63 9.71 4.29
N ASP A 189 15.18 10.91 4.18
CA ASP A 189 14.39 12.11 3.88
C ASP A 189 13.74 12.01 2.49
N ASN A 190 12.42 12.19 2.43
CA ASN A 190 11.61 12.03 1.20
C ASN A 190 11.78 10.64 0.54
N LEU A 191 11.88 9.58 1.33
CA LEU A 191 11.78 8.17 0.91
C LEU A 191 11.06 7.33 2.00
N GLY A 192 10.06 7.93 2.66
CA GLY A 192 9.41 7.39 3.87
C GLY A 192 8.19 6.52 3.59
N PHE A 193 7.18 6.50 4.47
CA PHE A 193 5.94 5.73 4.24
C PHE A 193 5.10 6.31 3.10
N GLU A 194 5.38 5.86 1.89
CA GLU A 194 4.60 6.15 0.69
C GLU A 194 3.41 5.19 0.61
N ALA A 195 3.66 3.92 0.28
CA ALA A 195 2.63 2.90 0.08
C ALA A 195 1.79 2.58 1.33
N LEU A 196 0.46 2.53 1.17
CA LEU A 196 -0.49 2.26 2.24
C LEU A 196 -1.74 1.55 1.72
N THR A 197 -2.07 0.38 2.28
CA THR A 197 -3.23 -0.40 1.86
C THR A 197 -3.91 -1.12 3.03
N LEU A 198 -5.19 -1.44 2.87
CA LEU A 198 -5.94 -2.30 3.79
C LEU A 198 -6.34 -3.57 3.03
N GLU A 199 -6.45 -4.70 3.74
CA GLU A 199 -7.05 -5.90 3.14
C GLU A 199 -8.50 -5.63 2.68
N PRO A 200 -9.04 -6.33 1.67
CA PRO A 200 -10.40 -6.12 1.22
C PRO A 200 -11.43 -6.29 2.35
N ILE A 201 -11.99 -5.15 2.77
CA ILE A 201 -12.79 -5.03 3.98
C ILE A 201 -14.18 -5.64 3.76
N GLY A 202 -14.48 -6.71 4.50
CA GLY A 202 -15.82 -7.29 4.54
C GLY A 202 -16.80 -6.46 5.38
N LEU A 203 -18.11 -6.69 5.19
CA LEU A 203 -19.17 -5.96 5.89
C LEU A 203 -19.04 -5.97 7.43
N ALA A 204 -18.55 -7.08 8.00
CA ALA A 204 -18.34 -7.20 9.46
C ALA A 204 -17.22 -6.28 9.95
N ALA A 205 -16.06 -6.28 9.28
CA ALA A 205 -14.95 -5.37 9.56
C ALA A 205 -15.34 -3.89 9.36
N ALA A 206 -16.02 -3.56 8.25
CA ALA A 206 -16.54 -2.21 8.00
C ALA A 206 -17.54 -1.75 9.09
N SER A 207 -18.29 -2.67 9.68
CA SER A 207 -19.21 -2.36 10.79
C SER A 207 -18.55 -2.20 12.16
N GLY A 208 -17.22 -2.37 12.27
CA GLY A 208 -16.46 -2.33 13.53
C GLY A 208 -16.55 -3.62 14.36
N GLN A 209 -17.11 -4.70 13.80
CA GLN A 209 -17.33 -5.96 14.51
C GLN A 209 -16.15 -6.93 14.44
N GLU A 210 -15.27 -6.75 13.46
CA GLU A 210 -14.08 -7.58 13.25
C GLU A 210 -12.85 -6.69 13.04
N SER A 211 -11.70 -7.18 13.49
CA SER A 211 -10.41 -6.55 13.19
C SER A 211 -10.04 -6.75 11.73
N PHE A 212 -9.39 -5.75 11.13
CA PHE A 212 -8.87 -5.81 9.76
C PHE A 212 -7.37 -5.51 9.72
N ARG A 213 -6.71 -5.95 8.65
CA ARG A 213 -5.28 -5.73 8.43
C ARG A 213 -5.02 -4.45 7.64
N LEU A 214 -4.03 -3.70 8.09
CA LEU A 214 -3.45 -2.55 7.41
C LEU A 214 -1.97 -2.85 7.12
N PHE A 215 -1.52 -2.48 5.93
CA PHE A 215 -0.18 -2.70 5.44
C PHE A 215 0.41 -1.39 4.94
N SER A 216 1.67 -1.12 5.24
CA SER A 216 2.38 0.06 4.73
C SER A 216 3.86 -0.23 4.65
N ALA A 217 4.51 0.28 3.61
CA ALA A 217 5.93 0.13 3.38
C ALA A 217 6.57 1.50 3.14
N THR A 218 7.89 1.57 3.23
CA THR A 218 8.64 2.77 2.83
C THR A 218 8.90 2.79 1.32
N GLU A 219 9.01 3.96 0.71
CA GLU A 219 9.41 4.11 -0.71
C GLU A 219 10.75 3.40 -0.94
N TYR A 220 11.69 3.57 -0.01
CA TYR A 220 13.02 2.98 -0.11
C TYR A 220 13.50 2.33 1.20
N SER A 221 14.71 1.78 1.17
CA SER A 221 15.37 1.19 2.35
C SER A 221 15.53 2.19 3.50
N LEU A 222 15.56 1.72 4.76
CA LEU A 222 16.00 2.57 5.87
C LEU A 222 17.52 2.79 5.80
N HIS A 223 18.03 3.83 6.44
CA HIS A 223 19.47 4.13 6.47
C HIS A 223 20.33 2.93 6.88
N GLN A 224 19.89 2.15 7.87
CA GLN A 224 20.62 0.96 8.34
C GLN A 224 20.46 -0.30 7.47
N ASP A 225 19.60 -0.27 6.45
CA ASP A 225 19.30 -1.38 5.53
C ASP A 225 19.78 -1.11 4.10
N GLN A 226 20.45 0.03 3.86
CA GLN A 226 21.03 0.34 2.55
C GLN A 226 22.06 -0.73 2.14
N PRO A 227 22.03 -1.23 0.89
CA PRO A 227 23.09 -2.07 0.37
C PRO A 227 24.41 -1.28 0.28
N GLU A 228 25.54 -1.95 0.48
CA GLU A 228 26.85 -1.34 0.27
C GLU A 228 26.98 -0.90 -1.20
N ALA A 229 27.48 0.32 -1.44
CA ALA A 229 27.46 0.96 -2.77
C ALA A 229 28.23 0.24 -3.89
N GLU A 230 29.06 -0.77 -3.55
CA GLU A 230 29.79 -1.61 -4.50
C GLU A 230 29.06 -2.95 -4.80
N THR A 231 27.88 -3.17 -4.23
CA THR A 231 27.11 -4.43 -4.38
C THR A 231 25.92 -4.27 -5.31
N GLU A 232 25.70 -5.24 -6.20
CA GLU A 232 24.51 -5.34 -7.06
C GLU A 232 23.25 -5.81 -6.28
N GLN A 233 23.19 -5.55 -4.98
CA GLN A 233 22.10 -6.00 -4.10
C GLN A 233 20.88 -5.08 -4.22
N ALA A 234 19.71 -5.70 -4.37
CA ALA A 234 18.42 -5.03 -4.29
C ALA A 234 18.25 -4.29 -2.96
N ALA A 235 17.63 -3.11 -3.00
CA ALA A 235 17.33 -2.35 -1.79
C ALA A 235 16.27 -3.09 -0.94
N GLY A 236 16.59 -3.31 0.34
CA GLY A 236 15.68 -3.93 1.29
C GLY A 236 14.69 -2.92 1.87
N ILE A 237 13.42 -3.03 1.49
CA ILE A 237 12.31 -2.21 1.98
C ILE A 237 11.61 -2.97 3.11
N ARG A 238 11.24 -2.27 4.19
CA ARG A 238 10.53 -2.87 5.34
C ARG A 238 9.04 -2.60 5.28
N TRP A 239 8.26 -3.66 5.12
CA TRP A 239 6.81 -3.66 5.01
C TRP A 239 6.17 -3.96 6.37
N LEU A 240 5.45 -3.00 6.97
CA LEU A 240 4.72 -3.18 8.22
C LEU A 240 3.33 -3.78 8.00
N HIS A 241 2.94 -4.68 8.90
CA HIS A 241 1.61 -5.29 8.95
C HIS A 241 0.98 -5.04 10.33
N TYR A 242 -0.11 -4.29 10.36
CA TYR A 242 -0.88 -3.96 11.55
C TYR A 242 -2.21 -4.70 11.57
N LEU A 243 -2.66 -5.10 12.76
CA LEU A 243 -4.04 -5.46 13.04
C LEU A 243 -4.73 -4.26 13.71
N ILE A 244 -5.81 -3.80 13.08
CA ILE A 244 -6.64 -2.67 13.52
C ILE A 244 -7.97 -3.21 14.03
N GLY A 245 -8.53 -2.62 15.08
CA GLY A 245 -9.89 -2.92 15.53
C GLY A 245 -10.42 -1.88 16.52
N ASP A 246 -11.74 -1.77 16.63
CA ASP A 246 -12.41 -0.71 17.39
C ASP A 246 -12.17 -0.78 18.92
N VAL A 247 -12.02 -1.98 19.46
CA VAL A 247 -11.92 -2.22 20.92
C VAL A 247 -10.48 -2.35 21.40
N THR A 248 -9.58 -2.81 20.53
CA THR A 248 -8.18 -3.09 20.85
C THR A 248 -7.27 -2.04 20.22
N ALA A 249 -6.30 -1.51 20.96
CA ALA A 249 -5.28 -0.64 20.38
C ALA A 249 -4.57 -1.34 19.20
N PRO A 250 -4.29 -0.62 18.09
CA PRO A 250 -3.60 -1.18 16.93
C PRO A 250 -2.31 -1.91 17.31
N MET A 251 -2.19 -3.13 16.81
CA MET A 251 -1.05 -4.00 17.06
C MET A 251 -0.23 -4.12 15.78
N LEU A 252 1.07 -3.83 15.86
CA LEU A 252 2.00 -4.31 14.84
C LEU A 252 2.14 -5.83 14.98
N VAL A 253 1.78 -6.57 13.94
CA VAL A 253 1.76 -8.03 13.91
C VAL A 253 3.08 -8.59 13.42
N SER A 254 3.57 -8.04 12.31
CA SER A 254 4.84 -8.45 11.68
C SER A 254 5.44 -7.30 10.86
N GLU A 255 6.69 -7.46 10.49
CA GLU A 255 7.38 -6.65 9.49
C GLU A 255 8.03 -7.60 8.49
N HIS A 256 7.84 -7.37 7.20
CA HIS A 256 8.38 -8.23 6.16
C HIS A 256 9.45 -7.51 5.33
N LEU A 257 10.42 -8.28 4.83
CA LEU A 257 11.35 -7.80 3.81
C LEU A 257 10.68 -7.80 2.43
N TYR A 258 10.64 -6.64 1.80
CA TYR A 258 10.40 -6.46 0.37
C TYR A 258 11.75 -6.17 -0.31
N LEU A 259 12.01 -6.76 -1.48
CA LEU A 259 13.19 -6.46 -2.29
C LEU A 259 12.74 -5.68 -3.52
N LEU A 260 13.22 -4.45 -3.65
CA LEU A 260 12.99 -3.63 -4.83
C LEU A 260 13.73 -4.22 -6.03
N ASP A 261 13.12 -4.25 -7.22
CA ASP A 261 13.82 -4.75 -8.41
C ASP A 261 15.04 -3.87 -8.77
N GLN A 262 15.97 -4.43 -9.56
CA GLN A 262 17.15 -3.69 -10.00
C GLN A 262 16.75 -2.50 -10.89
N ASP A 263 17.44 -1.38 -10.69
CA ASP A 263 17.17 -0.14 -11.41
C ASP A 263 17.61 -0.26 -12.88
N PRO A 264 16.78 0.22 -13.84
CA PRO A 264 17.24 0.39 -15.21
C PRO A 264 18.41 1.37 -15.27
N PRO A 265 19.41 1.17 -16.16
CA PRO A 265 20.51 2.12 -16.32
C PRO A 265 20.02 3.55 -16.56
N ASN A 266 20.66 4.53 -15.90
CA ASN A 266 20.30 5.95 -15.89
C ASN A 266 19.06 6.32 -15.05
N THR A 267 18.66 5.47 -14.11
CA THR A 267 17.73 5.84 -13.03
C THR A 267 18.38 6.88 -12.10
N ILE A 268 17.58 7.82 -11.63
CA ILE A 268 17.95 8.89 -10.67
C ILE A 268 17.29 8.62 -9.32
N ALA A 269 16.03 8.19 -9.32
CA ALA A 269 15.27 7.80 -8.15
C ALA A 269 14.38 6.59 -8.46
N GLN A 270 14.16 5.73 -7.48
CA GLN A 270 13.24 4.60 -7.58
C GLN A 270 12.68 4.23 -6.21
N GLY A 271 11.49 3.61 -6.19
CA GLY A 271 10.87 3.19 -4.95
C GLY A 271 9.57 2.41 -5.09
N LEU A 272 9.14 1.83 -3.97
CA LEU A 272 7.86 1.14 -3.80
C LEU A 272 6.78 2.14 -3.42
N THR A 273 5.98 2.54 -4.39
CA THR A 273 5.12 3.73 -4.25
C THR A 273 3.66 3.42 -3.98
N GLU A 274 3.22 2.20 -4.28
CA GLU A 274 1.88 1.76 -3.89
C GLU A 274 1.81 0.26 -3.63
N LEU A 275 0.91 -0.13 -2.73
CA LEU A 275 0.50 -1.49 -2.47
C LEU A 275 -1.02 -1.62 -2.60
N LEU A 276 -1.49 -2.72 -3.18
CA LEU A 276 -2.92 -3.05 -3.19
C LEU A 276 -3.12 -4.48 -2.71
N ALA A 277 -3.75 -4.65 -1.54
CA ALA A 277 -4.18 -5.96 -1.10
C ALA A 277 -5.32 -6.47 -2.00
N VAL A 278 -5.10 -7.61 -2.66
CA VAL A 278 -6.05 -8.21 -3.60
C VAL A 278 -7.06 -9.10 -2.87
N ASP A 279 -6.64 -9.74 -1.77
CA ASP A 279 -7.49 -10.55 -0.90
C ASP A 279 -6.98 -10.58 0.56
N THR A 280 -7.66 -11.35 1.42
CA THR A 280 -7.30 -11.57 2.83
C THR A 280 -6.34 -12.76 3.04
N ALA A 281 -6.00 -13.49 1.97
CA ALA A 281 -5.06 -14.61 1.98
C ALA A 281 -3.59 -14.16 1.88
N GLY A 282 -3.35 -12.89 1.57
CA GLY A 282 -2.02 -12.28 1.54
C GLY A 282 -1.43 -12.13 0.15
N HIS A 283 -2.28 -12.00 -0.88
CA HIS A 283 -1.87 -11.61 -2.23
C HIS A 283 -2.01 -10.10 -2.42
N PHE A 284 -1.01 -9.49 -3.03
CA PHE A 284 -0.89 -8.06 -3.25
C PHE A 284 -0.49 -7.76 -4.69
N LEU A 285 -0.76 -6.53 -5.12
CA LEU A 285 0.01 -5.86 -6.16
C LEU A 285 0.96 -4.85 -5.52
N SER A 286 2.18 -4.71 -6.06
CA SER A 286 3.10 -3.61 -5.74
C SER A 286 3.41 -2.79 -6.98
N LEU A 287 3.38 -1.47 -6.84
CA LEU A 287 3.81 -0.52 -7.87
C LEU A 287 5.19 0.01 -7.50
N GLU A 288 6.18 -0.25 -8.35
CA GLU A 288 7.48 0.39 -8.28
C GLU A 288 7.54 1.50 -9.33
N ARG A 289 7.93 2.71 -8.93
CA ARG A 289 8.17 3.83 -9.85
C ARG A 289 9.66 4.09 -9.95
N THR A 290 10.06 4.60 -11.11
CA THR A 290 11.43 4.99 -11.45
C THR A 290 11.36 6.34 -12.16
N TYR A 291 12.29 7.24 -11.83
CA TYR A 291 12.52 8.49 -12.54
C TYR A 291 13.98 8.53 -12.98
N GLY A 292 14.24 8.85 -14.25
CA GLY A 292 15.58 8.89 -14.82
C GLY A 292 15.70 9.86 -15.99
N LEU A 293 16.82 9.79 -16.72
CA LEU A 293 17.11 10.70 -17.85
C LEU A 293 16.06 10.65 -18.99
N PHE A 294 15.24 9.60 -19.04
CA PHE A 294 14.19 9.40 -20.05
C PHE A 294 12.77 9.64 -19.53
N GLY A 295 12.62 10.17 -18.31
CA GLY A 295 11.33 10.43 -17.67
C GLY A 295 10.95 9.37 -16.65
N PHE A 296 9.64 9.17 -16.48
CA PHE A 296 9.07 8.20 -15.53
C PHE A 296 8.83 6.83 -16.20
N SER A 297 9.02 5.77 -15.41
CA SER A 297 8.64 4.41 -15.76
C SER A 297 8.11 3.71 -14.51
N ALA A 298 7.18 2.78 -14.67
CA ALA A 298 6.59 2.01 -13.58
C ALA A 298 6.58 0.51 -13.89
N LYS A 299 6.78 -0.31 -12.86
CA LYS A 299 6.67 -1.77 -12.91
C LYS A 299 5.61 -2.20 -11.88
N LEU A 300 4.81 -3.20 -12.23
CA LEU A 300 3.70 -3.68 -11.40
C LEU A 300 3.85 -5.19 -11.20
N TYR A 301 3.95 -5.62 -9.95
CA TYR A 301 4.21 -7.01 -9.59
C TYR A 301 3.07 -7.59 -8.79
N GLN A 302 2.93 -8.91 -8.88
CA GLN A 302 2.16 -9.67 -7.91
C GLN A 302 3.09 -10.12 -6.78
N VAL A 303 2.69 -9.84 -5.54
CA VAL A 303 3.51 -10.07 -4.34
C VAL A 303 2.70 -10.87 -3.32
N VAL A 304 3.39 -11.64 -2.49
CA VAL A 304 2.78 -12.48 -1.47
C VAL A 304 3.51 -12.34 -0.15
N THR A 305 2.77 -12.33 0.97
CA THR A 305 3.36 -12.39 2.31
C THR A 305 3.38 -13.82 2.88
N GLY A 306 2.75 -14.78 2.20
CA GLY A 306 2.72 -16.20 2.58
C GLY A 306 4.11 -16.84 2.53
N GLY A 307 4.79 -16.86 3.68
CA GLY A 307 6.17 -17.35 3.80
C GLY A 307 7.25 -16.28 3.67
N ALA A 308 6.89 -14.99 3.71
CA ALA A 308 7.85 -13.90 3.78
C ALA A 308 8.68 -13.93 5.08
N THR A 309 9.93 -13.46 5.01
CA THR A 309 10.81 -13.33 6.18
C THR A 309 10.31 -12.22 7.09
N ASP A 310 10.08 -12.54 8.37
CA ASP A 310 9.82 -11.54 9.41
C ASP A 310 11.13 -10.86 9.84
N THR A 311 11.17 -9.53 9.85
CA THR A 311 12.34 -8.69 10.15
C THR A 311 12.22 -7.89 11.46
N THR A 312 11.27 -8.25 12.33
CA THR A 312 10.93 -7.53 13.58
C THR A 312 12.03 -7.45 14.64
#